data_AF-Q6V7H2-F1
#
_entry.id   AF-Q6V7H2-F1
#
_cell.length_a   1.000
_cell.length_b   1.000
_cell.length_c   1.000
_cell.angle_alpha   90.00
_cell.angle_beta   90.00
_cell.angle_gamma   90.00
#
_symmetry.space_group_name_H-M   'P 1'
#
loop_
_entity.id
_entity.type
_entity.pdbx_description
1 polymer ?
#
loop_
_entity_poly.entity_id
_entity_poly.type
_entity_poly.pdbx_seq_one_letter_code
_entity_poly.pdbx_strand_id
1 'polypeptide(L)'
;LEVEVDQPMERLYEELVERTEAMGEWNPNVKEIKVLQKIGKDTVITHELAAESAGNLVGPRDFVSVRCAKRRGSTCVLAGMATQFEEMPEQKGVIRAEHGPTCMVLHPLAGSPSKTKLT
;
A
#
# COMPACT_ATOMS: atom_id res chain seq x y z
N LEU A 1 -2.44 14.37 1.45
CA LEU A 1 -3.86 14.30 1.04
C LEU A 1 -4.63 13.91 2.29
N GLU A 2 -5.78 14.51 2.58
CA GLU A 2 -6.62 14.10 3.71
C GLU A 2 -8.01 13.78 3.17
N VAL A 3 -8.54 12.61 3.53
CA VAL A 3 -9.83 12.12 3.03
C VAL A 3 -10.64 11.55 4.18
N GLU A 4 -11.94 11.85 4.23
CA GLU A 4 -12.90 11.14 5.07
C GLU A 4 -13.65 10.11 4.23
N VAL A 5 -13.72 8.89 4.73
CA VAL A 5 -14.40 7.77 4.06
C VAL A 5 -15.57 7.34 4.92
N ASP A 6 -16.76 7.24 4.30
CA ASP A 6 -17.99 6.77 4.93
C ASP A 6 -18.00 5.23 5.10
N GLN A 7 -16.93 4.70 5.71
CA GLN A 7 -16.77 3.29 6.05
C GLN A 7 -16.01 3.14 7.38
N PRO A 8 -16.29 2.08 8.17
CA PRO A 8 -15.55 1.76 9.38
C PRO A 8 -14.07 1.51 9.11
N MET A 9 -13.22 1.84 10.08
CA MET A 9 -11.76 1.74 9.94
C MET A 9 -11.31 0.31 9.66
N GLU A 10 -11.91 -0.67 10.33
CA GLU A 10 -11.62 -2.09 10.15
C GLU A 10 -11.83 -2.54 8.70
N ARG A 11 -12.84 -1.99 8.01
CA ARG A 11 -13.07 -2.33 6.60
C ARG A 11 -11.98 -1.77 5.69
N LEU A 12 -11.52 -0.55 5.95
CA LEU A 12 -10.38 0.03 5.24
C LEU A 12 -9.10 -0.76 5.52
N TYR A 13 -8.89 -1.18 6.76
CA TYR A 13 -7.72 -1.98 7.14
C TYR A 13 -7.68 -3.31 6.39
N GLU A 14 -8.81 -4.02 6.31
CA GLU A 14 -8.93 -5.26 5.54
C GLU A 14 -8.55 -5.04 4.07
N GLU A 15 -9.12 -4.03 3.40
CA GLU A 15 -8.86 -3.76 1.98
C GLU A 15 -7.42 -3.28 1.71
N LEU A 16 -6.85 -2.47 2.61
CA LEU A 16 -5.53 -1.83 2.41
C LEU A 16 -4.35 -2.67 2.90
N VAL A 17 -4.58 -3.61 3.84
CA VAL A 17 -3.53 -4.43 4.45
C VAL A 17 -3.75 -5.91 4.15
N GLU A 18 -4.88 -6.45 4.59
CA GLU A 18 -5.10 -7.90 4.57
C GLU A 18 -5.33 -8.43 3.16
N ARG A 19 -5.97 -7.62 2.32
CA ARG A 19 -6.28 -7.91 0.92
C ARG A 19 -5.43 -7.08 -0.05
N THR A 20 -4.24 -6.66 0.38
CA THR A 20 -3.37 -5.79 -0.45
C THR A 20 -3.06 -6.39 -1.83
N GLU A 21 -2.98 -7.72 -1.99
CA GLU A 21 -2.72 -8.36 -3.29
C GLU A 21 -3.91 -8.22 -4.25
N ALA A 22 -5.13 -8.08 -3.73
CA ALA A 22 -6.35 -7.85 -4.51
C ALA A 22 -6.56 -6.36 -4.87
N MET A 23 -5.66 -5.45 -4.46
CA MET A 23 -5.84 -4.01 -4.68
C MET A 23 -5.94 -3.64 -6.16
N GLY A 24 -5.27 -4.38 -7.05
CA GLY A 24 -5.35 -4.17 -8.50
C GLY A 24 -6.73 -4.45 -9.11
N GLU A 25 -7.64 -5.13 -8.39
CA GLU A 25 -9.00 -5.39 -8.87
C GLU A 25 -9.85 -4.10 -8.92
N TRP A 26 -9.56 -3.14 -8.04
CA TRP A 26 -10.34 -1.91 -7.90
C TRP A 26 -9.52 -0.63 -8.10
N ASN A 27 -8.19 -0.68 -7.96
CA ASN A 27 -7.32 0.47 -8.16
C ASN A 27 -6.69 0.45 -9.57
N PRO A 28 -7.17 1.27 -10.53
CA PRO A 28 -6.68 1.25 -11.90
C PRO A 28 -5.22 1.72 -12.04
N ASN A 29 -4.64 2.34 -11.01
CA ASN A 29 -3.22 2.75 -11.02
C ASN A 29 -2.27 1.61 -10.63
N VAL A 30 -2.81 0.49 -10.14
CA VAL A 30 -2.06 -0.68 -9.69
C VAL A 30 -2.40 -1.84 -10.60
N LYS A 31 -1.39 -2.41 -11.25
CA LYS A 31 -1.57 -3.58 -12.11
C LYS A 31 -1.55 -4.88 -11.30
N GLU A 32 -0.60 -5.01 -10.38
CA GLU A 32 -0.45 -6.20 -9.55
C GLU A 32 0.30 -5.85 -8.25
N ILE A 33 -0.08 -6.46 -7.14
CA ILE A 33 0.72 -6.48 -5.91
C ILE A 33 0.93 -7.93 -5.50
N LYS A 34 2.18 -8.29 -5.22
CA LYS A 34 2.58 -9.61 -4.70
C LYS A 34 3.27 -9.46 -3.36
N VAL A 35 2.87 -10.26 -2.38
CA VAL A 35 3.60 -10.39 -1.11
C VAL A 35 4.75 -11.36 -1.33
N LEU A 36 5.97 -10.85 -1.27
CA LEU A 36 7.19 -11.61 -1.46
C LEU A 36 7.58 -12.37 -0.19
N GLN A 37 7.47 -11.69 0.96
CA GLN A 37 7.83 -12.27 2.25
C GLN A 37 7.00 -11.65 3.38
N LYS A 38 6.62 -12.45 4.37
CA LYS A 38 6.06 -11.98 5.65
C LYS A 38 7.13 -12.10 6.74
N ILE A 39 7.31 -11.04 7.53
CA ILE A 39 8.28 -10.95 8.61
C ILE A 39 7.52 -10.68 9.91
N GLY A 40 7.39 -11.71 10.75
CA GLY A 40 6.56 -11.62 11.95
C GLY A 40 5.08 -11.41 11.60
N LYS A 41 4.38 -10.61 12.40
CA LYS A 41 2.93 -10.40 12.26
C LYS A 41 2.57 -9.18 11.41
N ASP A 42 3.38 -8.13 11.51
CA ASP A 42 2.99 -6.79 11.07
C ASP A 42 3.74 -6.33 9.81
N THR A 43 4.79 -7.04 9.41
CA THR A 43 5.73 -6.57 8.38
C THR A 43 5.72 -7.50 7.19
N VAL A 44 5.66 -6.91 6.00
CA VAL A 44 5.68 -7.64 4.72
C VAL A 44 6.61 -6.93 3.74
N ILE A 45 7.23 -7.71 2.87
CA ILE A 45 7.91 -7.21 1.67
C ILE A 45 6.98 -7.46 0.49
N THR A 46 6.72 -6.43 -0.31
CA THR A 46 5.84 -6.50 -1.47
C THR A 46 6.55 -6.06 -2.73
N HIS A 47 6.19 -6.71 -3.84
CA HIS A 47 6.43 -6.21 -5.18
C HIS A 47 5.13 -5.61 -5.71
N GLU A 48 5.17 -4.35 -6.13
CA GLU A 48 4.04 -3.65 -6.71
C GLU A 48 4.39 -3.22 -8.14
N LEU A 49 3.57 -3.63 -9.10
CA LEU A 49 3.65 -3.20 -10.49
C LEU A 49 2.59 -2.14 -10.73
N ALA A 50 3.01 -0.91 -11.03
CA ALA A 50 2.10 0.16 -11.39
C ALA A 50 1.50 -0.07 -12.78
N ALA A 51 0.26 0.35 -12.96
CA ALA A 51 -0.34 0.41 -14.29
C ALA A 51 0.31 1.52 -15.13
N GLU A 52 0.17 1.43 -16.44
CA GLU A 52 0.62 2.48 -17.35
C GLU A 52 -0.15 3.78 -17.06
N SER A 53 0.55 4.91 -17.03
CA SER A 53 -0.04 6.21 -16.71
C SER A 53 0.35 7.27 -17.75
N ALA A 54 -0.42 8.37 -17.79
CA ALA A 54 -0.17 9.53 -18.64
C ALA A 54 -0.05 9.23 -20.15
N GLY A 55 -0.89 8.33 -20.68
CA GLY A 55 -0.92 8.03 -22.12
C GLY A 55 0.40 7.47 -22.65
N ASN A 56 1.11 6.69 -21.83
CA ASN A 56 2.42 6.07 -22.13
C ASN A 56 3.59 7.05 -22.23
N LEU A 57 3.41 8.31 -21.80
CA LEU A 57 4.51 9.26 -21.67
C LEU A 57 5.43 8.90 -20.49
N VAL A 58 4.86 8.25 -19.47
CA VAL A 58 5.57 7.80 -18.27
C VAL A 58 5.76 6.29 -18.38
N GLY A 59 7.02 5.86 -18.54
CA GLY A 59 7.35 4.43 -18.66
C GLY A 59 6.89 3.60 -17.46
N PRO A 60 6.67 2.28 -17.65
CA PRO A 60 6.19 1.39 -16.60
C PRO A 60 7.16 1.34 -15.43
N ARG A 61 6.62 1.27 -14.21
CA ARG A 61 7.40 1.23 -12.97
C ARG A 61 6.94 0.08 -12.08
N ASP A 62 7.92 -0.53 -11.42
CA ASP A 62 7.69 -1.42 -10.31
C ASP A 62 8.37 -0.91 -9.04
N PHE A 63 7.94 -1.44 -7.91
CA PHE A 63 8.44 -1.11 -6.59
C PHE A 63 8.67 -2.38 -5.80
N VAL A 64 9.78 -2.45 -5.07
CA VAL A 64 10.00 -3.43 -4.02
C VAL A 64 10.09 -2.68 -2.71
N SER A 65 9.15 -2.94 -1.81
CA SER A 65 8.99 -2.15 -0.58
C SER A 65 8.78 -3.03 0.63
N VAL A 66 9.34 -2.61 1.76
CA VAL A 66 8.95 -3.13 3.08
C VAL A 66 7.79 -2.29 3.58
N ARG A 67 6.76 -2.95 4.12
CA ARG A 67 5.56 -2.33 4.67
C ARG A 67 5.32 -2.87 6.08
N CYS A 68 4.92 -2.00 6.99
CA CYS A 68 4.60 -2.34 8.37
C CYS A 68 3.24 -1.75 8.75
N ALA A 69 2.29 -2.61 9.13
CA ALA A 69 0.98 -2.20 9.61
C ALA A 69 0.92 -2.35 11.14
N LYS A 70 0.73 -1.25 11.87
CA LYS A 70 0.62 -1.27 13.33
C LYS A 70 -0.58 -0.51 13.85
N ARG A 71 -1.23 -1.10 14.84
CA ARG A 71 -2.29 -0.46 15.62
C ARG A 71 -1.71 0.22 16.87
N ARG A 72 -2.15 1.45 17.12
CA ARG A 72 -1.83 2.28 18.30
C ARG A 72 -3.15 2.81 18.86
N GLY A 73 -3.67 2.14 19.89
CA GLY A 73 -5.00 2.44 20.43
C GLY A 73 -6.07 2.25 19.36
N SER A 74 -6.86 3.29 19.10
CA SER A 74 -7.89 3.31 18.06
C SER A 74 -7.37 3.61 16.65
N THR A 75 -6.09 3.93 16.49
CA THR A 75 -5.52 4.33 15.19
C THR A 75 -4.71 3.20 14.58
N CYS A 76 -4.79 3.04 13.26
CA CYS A 76 -3.90 2.17 12.51
C CYS A 76 -2.95 2.99 11.63
N VAL A 77 -1.68 2.59 11.59
CA VAL A 77 -0.65 3.21 10.74
C VAL A 77 -0.07 2.14 9.82
N LEU A 78 -0.13 2.39 8.52
CA LEU A 78 0.53 1.61 7.50
C LEU A 78 1.75 2.43 7.07
N ALA A 79 2.95 1.99 7.41
CA ALA A 79 4.19 2.64 6.99
C ALA A 79 4.90 1.79 5.95
N GLY A 80 5.71 2.40 5.08
CA GLY A 80 6.53 1.67 4.15
C GLY A 80 7.64 2.51 3.53
N MET A 81 8.59 1.82 2.92
CA MET A 81 9.66 2.44 2.12
C MET A 81 10.25 1.40 1.16
N ALA A 82 10.99 1.88 0.16
CA ALA A 82 11.76 1.00 -0.71
C ALA A 82 12.72 0.11 0.09
N THR A 83 12.86 -1.12 -0.34
CA THR A 83 13.84 -2.07 0.23
C THR A 83 14.46 -2.88 -0.89
N GLN A 84 15.63 -3.44 -0.62
CA GLN A 84 16.24 -4.45 -1.49
C GLN A 84 15.70 -5.83 -1.13
N PHE A 85 15.47 -6.65 -2.15
CA PHE A 85 15.08 -8.05 -2.02
C PHE A 85 15.68 -8.85 -3.18
N GLU A 86 16.75 -9.61 -2.89
CA GLU A 86 17.58 -10.25 -3.93
C GLU A 86 16.81 -11.24 -4.81
N GLU A 87 15.80 -11.90 -4.25
CA GLU A 87 14.94 -12.84 -4.98
C GLU A 87 13.96 -12.14 -5.94
N MET A 88 13.88 -10.81 -5.93
CA MET A 88 13.10 -10.00 -6.88
C MET A 88 13.95 -8.87 -7.51
N PRO A 89 14.89 -9.22 -8.42
CA PRO A 89 15.68 -8.23 -9.13
C PRO A 89 14.83 -7.42 -10.13
N GLU A 90 15.42 -6.36 -10.67
CA GLU A 90 14.78 -5.53 -11.69
C GLU A 90 14.47 -6.33 -12.96
N GLN A 91 13.30 -6.08 -13.55
CA GLN A 91 12.82 -6.79 -14.73
C GLN A 91 13.02 -5.95 -15.98
N LYS A 92 13.49 -6.57 -17.07
CA LYS A 92 13.74 -5.87 -18.34
C LYS A 92 12.46 -5.18 -18.84
N GLY A 93 12.57 -3.89 -19.17
CA GLY A 93 11.48 -3.10 -19.71
C GLY A 93 10.58 -2.43 -18.66
N VAL A 94 10.87 -2.61 -17.37
CA VAL A 94 10.20 -1.91 -16.26
C VAL A 94 11.25 -1.20 -15.42
N ILE A 95 11.01 0.06 -15.07
CA ILE A 95 11.93 0.86 -14.26
C ILE A 95 11.64 0.60 -12.78
N ARG A 96 12.64 0.17 -12.01
CA ARG A 96 12.55 0.08 -10.55
C ARG A 96 12.52 1.48 -9.95
N ALA A 97 11.36 1.88 -9.48
CA ALA A 97 11.19 3.13 -8.75
C ALA A 97 11.26 2.88 -7.24
N GLU A 98 11.59 3.93 -6.49
CA GLU A 98 11.78 3.85 -5.05
C GLU A 98 10.79 4.75 -4.32
N HIS A 99 10.06 4.16 -3.37
CA HIS A 99 9.35 4.93 -2.37
C HIS A 99 10.32 5.45 -1.32
N GLY A 100 10.26 6.76 -1.05
CA GLY A 100 10.78 7.29 0.21
C GLY A 100 9.97 6.78 1.42
N PRO A 101 10.27 7.24 2.64
CA PRO A 101 9.40 6.98 3.79
C PRO A 101 7.98 7.45 3.51
N THR A 102 7.03 6.52 3.48
CA THR A 102 5.61 6.76 3.24
C THR A 102 4.79 6.21 4.38
N CYS A 103 3.64 6.84 4.67
CA CYS A 103 2.67 6.29 5.59
C CYS A 103 1.24 6.64 5.18
N MET A 104 0.30 5.79 5.60
CA MET A 104 -1.12 6.05 5.64
C MET A 104 -1.61 5.85 7.07
N VAL A 105 -2.38 6.80 7.58
CA VAL A 105 -2.97 6.74 8.92
C VAL A 105 -4.49 6.60 8.79
N LEU A 106 -5.02 5.54 9.39
CA LEU A 106 -6.45 5.32 9.53
C LEU A 106 -6.88 5.67 10.94
N HIS A 107 -7.75 6.68 11.06
CA HIS A 107 -8.25 7.17 12.33
C HIS A 107 -9.79 7.22 12.32
N PRO A 108 -10.49 6.54 13.24
CA PRO A 108 -11.95 6.65 13.33
C PRO A 108 -12.37 8.10 13.58
N LEU A 109 -13.41 8.58 12.89
CA LEU A 109 -13.87 9.95 13.08
C LEU A 109 -14.55 10.10 14.45
N ALA A 110 -14.17 11.15 15.20
CA ALA A 110 -14.75 11.42 16.52
C ALA A 110 -16.27 11.61 16.42
N GLY A 111 -17.03 10.86 17.21
CA GLY A 111 -18.50 10.89 17.20
C GLY A 111 -19.15 10.16 16.02
N SER A 112 -18.38 9.57 15.10
CA SER A 112 -18.91 8.78 13.97
C SER A 112 -18.03 7.55 13.67
N PRO A 113 -18.18 6.44 14.45
CA PRO A 113 -17.38 5.22 14.27
C PRO A 113 -17.56 4.53 12.90
N SER A 114 -18.63 4.86 12.18
CA SER A 114 -18.89 4.39 10.81
C SER A 114 -18.07 5.14 9.75
N LYS A 115 -17.25 6.12 10.15
CA LYS A 115 -16.42 6.93 9.25
C LYS A 115 -14.96 6.89 9.68
N THR A 116 -14.07 7.00 8.70
CA THR A 116 -12.62 6.97 8.91
C THR A 116 -11.96 8.16 8.24
N LYS A 117 -11.13 8.89 8.99
CA LYS A 117 -10.17 9.83 8.44
C LYS A 117 -8.93 9.07 7.97
N LEU A 118 -8.62 9.16 6.69
CA LEU A 118 -7.44 8.63 6.03
C LEU A 118 -6.49 9.79 5.71
N THR A 119 -5.27 9.71 6.25
CA THR A 119 -4.19 10.69 6.03
C THR A 119 -2.99 10.03 5.37
#